data_AF-A0ABD2MAP4-F1
#
_entry.id   AF-A0ABD2MAP4-F1
#
_cell.length_a   1.000
_cell.length_b   1.000
_cell.length_c   1.000
_cell.angle_alpha   90.00
_cell.angle_beta   90.00
_cell.angle_gamma   90.00
#
_symmetry.space_group_name_H-M   'P 1'
#
loop_
_entity.id
_entity.type
_entity.pdbx_description
1 polymer ?
#
loop_
_entity_poly.entity_id
_entity_poly.type
_entity_poly.pdbx_seq_one_letter_code
_entity_poly.pdbx_strand_id
1 'polypeptide(L)'
;MRIISGSIVIPELKVHKYASDCDKFPESIKPLDLIYTTNIGGRGTDYNASPELEQNGGMHVIVTFMTNNERVQRQAYGRTARKGQKGTALLIVFNSFTIDARNRYADKVMTIGEQKLLPLITLKEELFSKFAKFYGQIREESKEDNRLLSQVEEHWGFWLYEKFDLRRANDEEENNSRPLPSSDVLHRELDLFIQQLRGKISAKDLSIYENASYLVLKAFDLFCNSDEDEAENHLKKAIELAGGDTSAFATAAHYFMALVLIEQGNFQLQEKDKTISQCRKYQNDALEYYRKAIACADKLREWVSVPLIIKQTEEGTDQLRQINNKIQLLDQLQAKFQECITYIGNCPANRICKWSRWVDPDPDQKKPEMDELREFGIRSFYELGYAKAPKKWGSIIGMGLLGLFQIGIGLACVCYGQFGAAAALIQNDWPTFAALTFAALTLAAQTFAAPSQSDTCGADICGVTLAAPTLAATTLAAPTDAAPSQKDFCGADTCGAPSK
;
A
#
# COMPACT_ATOMS: atom_id res chain seq x y z
N MET A 1 -68.41 -39.98 -16.64
CA MET A 1 -67.24 -40.22 -17.52
C MET A 1 -67.37 -41.65 -18.04
N ARG A 2 -67.80 -41.84 -19.30
CA ARG A 2 -67.82 -43.16 -19.95
C ARG A 2 -66.38 -43.49 -20.34
N ILE A 3 -65.78 -44.49 -19.72
CA ILE A 3 -64.49 -45.03 -20.17
C ILE A 3 -64.81 -45.91 -21.38
N ILE A 4 -64.54 -45.40 -22.57
CA ILE A 4 -64.60 -46.17 -23.82
C ILE A 4 -63.32 -47.00 -23.86
N SER A 5 -63.46 -48.33 -23.86
CA SER A 5 -62.35 -49.27 -24.06
C SER A 5 -61.89 -49.21 -25.52
N GLY A 6 -61.07 -48.22 -25.84
CA GLY A 6 -60.25 -48.19 -27.04
C GLY A 6 -58.82 -47.91 -26.60
N SER A 7 -57.85 -48.66 -27.11
CA SER A 7 -56.44 -48.36 -26.90
C SER A 7 -56.18 -46.92 -27.37
N ILE A 8 -55.95 -46.01 -26.43
CA ILE A 8 -55.55 -44.64 -26.75
C ILE A 8 -54.14 -44.75 -27.33
N VAL A 9 -54.04 -44.68 -28.66
CA VAL A 9 -52.77 -44.42 -29.32
C VAL A 9 -52.45 -42.97 -28.99
N ILE A 10 -51.61 -42.76 -27.98
CA ILE A 10 -51.10 -41.43 -27.66
C ILE A 10 -50.15 -41.07 -28.81
N PRO A 11 -50.46 -40.05 -29.63
CA PRO A 11 -49.54 -39.63 -30.68
C PRO A 11 -48.22 -39.20 -30.04
N GLU A 12 -47.12 -39.38 -30.77
CA GLU A 12 -45.77 -39.12 -30.26
C GLU A 12 -45.66 -37.66 -29.77
N LEU A 13 -45.45 -37.50 -28.46
CA LEU A 13 -45.31 -36.18 -27.83
C LEU A 13 -43.89 -35.67 -28.07
N LYS A 14 -43.78 -34.44 -28.58
CA LYS A 14 -42.48 -33.81 -28.74
C LYS A 14 -42.11 -33.06 -27.46
N VAL A 15 -41.15 -33.60 -26.71
CA VAL A 15 -40.77 -33.06 -25.40
C VAL A 15 -39.57 -32.13 -25.51
N HIS A 16 -39.71 -30.93 -24.94
CA HIS A 16 -38.64 -29.93 -24.85
C HIS A 16 -38.29 -29.65 -23.38
N LYS A 17 -37.02 -29.86 -23.00
CA LYS A 17 -36.47 -29.62 -21.66
C LYS A 17 -35.73 -28.28 -21.62
N TYR A 18 -36.05 -27.46 -20.62
CA TYR A 18 -35.35 -26.20 -20.37
C TYR A 18 -34.99 -26.07 -18.88
N ALA A 19 -33.70 -25.98 -18.58
CA ALA A 19 -33.20 -25.84 -17.21
C ALA A 19 -32.32 -24.60 -17.03
N SER A 20 -31.83 -24.00 -18.12
CA SER A 20 -30.96 -22.82 -18.10
C SER A 20 -31.43 -21.73 -19.06
N ASP A 21 -30.94 -20.51 -18.87
CA ASP A 21 -31.23 -19.36 -19.74
C ASP A 21 -30.54 -19.47 -21.12
N CYS A 22 -29.66 -20.44 -21.33
CA CYS A 22 -28.91 -20.65 -22.58
C CYS A 22 -29.61 -21.62 -23.55
N ASP A 23 -30.69 -22.26 -23.11
CA ASP A 23 -31.36 -23.30 -23.88
C ASP A 23 -32.22 -22.69 -25.01
N LYS A 24 -32.09 -23.20 -26.24
CA LYS A 24 -32.79 -22.67 -27.42
C LYS A 24 -34.24 -23.15 -27.49
N PHE A 25 -35.19 -22.21 -27.43
CA PHE A 25 -36.61 -22.48 -27.58
C PHE A 25 -37.00 -22.70 -29.05
N PRO A 26 -38.03 -23.54 -29.32
CA PRO A 26 -38.57 -23.66 -30.68
C PRO A 26 -39.13 -22.31 -31.15
N GLU A 27 -38.94 -21.99 -32.43
CA GLU A 27 -39.44 -20.75 -33.04
C GLU A 27 -40.98 -20.66 -33.03
N SER A 28 -41.65 -21.81 -33.13
CA SER A 28 -43.10 -21.92 -33.05
C SER A 28 -43.54 -23.22 -32.38
N ILE A 29 -44.52 -23.12 -31.49
CA ILE A 29 -45.11 -24.24 -30.74
C ILE A 29 -46.29 -24.82 -31.49
N LYS A 30 -46.30 -26.14 -31.64
CA LYS A 30 -47.31 -26.90 -32.37
C LYS A 30 -48.20 -27.73 -31.42
N PRO A 31 -49.36 -28.22 -31.89
CA PRO A 31 -50.10 -29.25 -31.16
C PRO A 31 -49.19 -30.43 -30.81
N LEU A 32 -49.37 -31.01 -29.61
CA LEU A 32 -48.57 -32.13 -29.06
C LEU A 32 -47.11 -31.81 -28.66
N ASP A 33 -46.69 -30.54 -28.71
CA ASP A 33 -45.44 -30.11 -28.09
C ASP A 33 -45.63 -30.01 -26.55
N LEU A 34 -44.73 -30.64 -25.79
CA LEU A 34 -44.67 -30.57 -24.33
C LEU A 34 -43.40 -29.85 -23.90
N ILE A 35 -43.54 -28.71 -23.25
CA ILE A 35 -42.42 -27.93 -22.72
C ILE A 35 -42.40 -28.09 -21.20
N TYR A 36 -41.27 -28.51 -20.63
CA TYR A 36 -41.08 -28.49 -19.19
C TYR A 36 -39.87 -27.63 -18.82
N THR A 37 -40.08 -26.73 -17.86
CA THR A 37 -39.11 -25.73 -17.45
C THR A 37 -39.10 -25.55 -15.93
N THR A 38 -37.94 -25.16 -15.39
CA THR A 38 -37.86 -24.62 -14.01
C THR A 38 -38.44 -23.21 -13.97
N ASN A 39 -38.61 -22.64 -12.77
CA ASN A 39 -39.17 -21.28 -12.62
C ASN A 39 -38.32 -20.19 -13.31
N ILE A 40 -37.07 -20.50 -13.69
CA ILE A 40 -36.13 -19.56 -14.31
C ILE A 40 -36.10 -19.77 -15.84
N GLY A 41 -36.15 -21.01 -16.31
CA GLY A 41 -36.01 -21.33 -17.73
C GLY A 41 -37.10 -20.70 -18.61
N GLY A 42 -36.69 -20.10 -19.72
CA GLY A 42 -37.58 -19.42 -20.66
C GLY A 42 -38.04 -18.03 -20.22
N ARG A 43 -37.36 -17.41 -19.23
CA ARG A 43 -37.58 -16.01 -18.89
C ARG A 43 -37.12 -15.10 -20.03
N GLY A 44 -37.99 -14.18 -20.43
CA GLY A 44 -37.74 -13.29 -21.57
C GLY A 44 -38.10 -13.89 -22.94
N THR A 45 -38.32 -15.20 -23.06
CA THR A 45 -38.73 -15.85 -24.31
C THR A 45 -40.21 -15.61 -24.63
N ASP A 46 -40.51 -15.35 -25.91
CA ASP A 46 -41.88 -15.32 -26.45
C ASP A 46 -42.26 -16.68 -27.03
N TYR A 47 -43.35 -17.25 -26.52
CA TYR A 47 -43.85 -18.55 -26.95
C TYR A 47 -44.84 -18.34 -28.10
N ASN A 48 -44.36 -18.44 -29.34
CA ASN A 48 -45.21 -18.23 -30.51
C ASN A 48 -46.02 -19.49 -30.83
N ALA A 49 -47.31 -19.47 -30.52
CA ALA A 49 -48.22 -20.53 -30.93
C ALA A 49 -48.43 -20.54 -32.46
N SER A 50 -48.39 -21.73 -33.05
CA SER A 50 -48.76 -21.93 -34.46
C SER A 50 -50.26 -21.66 -34.70
N PRO A 51 -50.68 -21.31 -35.92
CA PRO A 51 -52.10 -21.09 -36.23
C PRO A 51 -53.00 -22.30 -35.89
N GLU A 52 -52.47 -23.51 -36.05
CA GLU A 52 -53.17 -24.75 -35.69
C GLU A 52 -53.36 -24.89 -34.18
N LEU A 53 -52.32 -24.57 -33.39
CA LEU A 53 -52.43 -24.57 -31.92
C LEU A 53 -53.44 -23.52 -31.44
N GLU A 54 -53.44 -22.33 -32.03
CA GLU A 54 -54.42 -21.26 -31.72
C GLU A 54 -55.86 -21.66 -32.08
N GLN A 55 -56.07 -22.34 -33.20
CA GLN A 55 -57.39 -22.89 -33.56
C GLN A 55 -57.87 -23.90 -32.51
N ASN A 56 -56.94 -24.68 -31.94
CA ASN A 56 -57.18 -25.66 -30.88
C ASN A 56 -57.29 -25.07 -29.46
N GLY A 57 -57.32 -23.75 -29.30
CA GLY A 57 -57.47 -23.09 -28.00
C GLY A 57 -56.18 -22.53 -27.39
N GLY A 58 -55.06 -22.62 -28.12
CA GLY A 58 -53.78 -22.03 -27.75
C GLY A 58 -53.00 -22.83 -26.72
N MET A 59 -51.93 -22.24 -26.19
CA MET A 59 -51.03 -22.93 -25.26
C MET A 59 -51.67 -23.10 -23.88
N HIS A 60 -51.53 -24.30 -23.30
CA HIS A 60 -51.93 -24.59 -21.92
C HIS A 60 -50.72 -24.59 -20.99
N VAL A 61 -50.76 -23.79 -19.92
CA VAL A 61 -49.69 -23.74 -18.91
C VAL A 61 -50.11 -24.49 -17.67
N ILE A 62 -49.29 -25.45 -17.23
CA ILE A 62 -49.48 -26.19 -15.98
C ILE A 62 -48.41 -25.76 -14.99
N VAL A 63 -48.82 -25.19 -13.87
CA VAL A 63 -47.94 -24.92 -12.72
C VAL A 63 -48.10 -26.06 -11.72
N THR A 64 -47.02 -26.76 -11.42
CA THR A 64 -47.04 -28.02 -10.65
C THR A 64 -46.81 -27.85 -9.16
N PHE A 65 -46.63 -26.61 -8.67
CA PHE A 65 -46.39 -26.32 -7.25
C PHE A 65 -46.98 -24.96 -6.85
N MET A 66 -47.29 -24.80 -5.56
CA MET A 66 -47.70 -23.51 -5.01
C MET A 66 -46.48 -22.59 -4.89
N THR A 67 -46.50 -21.46 -5.60
CA THR A 67 -45.46 -20.43 -5.44
C THR A 67 -45.70 -19.60 -4.17
N ASN A 68 -44.63 -19.21 -3.47
CA ASN A 68 -44.72 -18.36 -2.27
C ASN A 68 -45.29 -16.97 -2.54
N ASN A 69 -45.20 -16.48 -3.79
CA ASN A 69 -45.64 -15.15 -4.18
C ASN A 69 -46.59 -15.23 -5.39
N GLU A 70 -47.76 -14.60 -5.28
CA GLU A 70 -48.76 -14.55 -6.36
C GLU A 70 -48.19 -13.96 -7.65
N ARG A 71 -47.25 -13.01 -7.57
CA ARG A 71 -46.57 -12.44 -8.75
C ARG A 71 -45.90 -13.52 -9.59
N VAL A 72 -45.25 -14.49 -8.96
CA VAL A 72 -44.54 -15.57 -9.66
C VAL A 72 -45.54 -16.49 -10.37
N GLN A 73 -46.65 -16.82 -9.70
CA GLN A 73 -47.76 -17.55 -10.30
C GLN A 73 -48.33 -16.81 -11.52
N ARG A 74 -48.63 -15.51 -11.38
CA ARG A 74 -49.16 -14.69 -12.49
C ARG A 74 -48.17 -14.59 -13.65
N GLN A 75 -46.87 -14.56 -13.39
CA GLN A 75 -45.84 -14.60 -14.43
C GLN A 75 -45.82 -15.93 -15.19
N ALA A 76 -46.04 -17.06 -14.51
CA ALA A 76 -46.20 -18.35 -15.17
C ALA A 76 -47.47 -18.36 -16.04
N TYR A 77 -48.59 -17.86 -15.53
CA TYR A 77 -49.84 -17.77 -16.29
C TYR A 77 -49.72 -16.88 -17.52
N GLY A 78 -49.02 -15.75 -17.40
CA GLY A 78 -48.77 -14.81 -18.50
C GLY A 78 -47.79 -15.33 -19.57
N ARG A 79 -47.38 -16.61 -19.51
CA ARG A 79 -46.65 -17.25 -20.60
C ARG A 79 -47.55 -17.65 -21.76
N THR A 80 -48.84 -17.85 -21.51
CA THR A 80 -49.83 -18.11 -22.56
C THR A 80 -50.69 -16.87 -22.85
N ALA A 81 -51.54 -16.96 -23.87
CA ALA A 81 -52.52 -15.94 -24.26
C ALA A 81 -51.91 -14.54 -24.50
N ARG A 82 -50.69 -14.48 -25.06
CA ARG A 82 -50.00 -13.22 -25.34
C ARG A 82 -50.61 -12.53 -26.56
N LYS A 83 -50.65 -11.20 -26.55
CA LYS A 83 -51.12 -10.37 -27.69
C LYS A 83 -52.53 -10.76 -28.19
N GLY A 84 -53.41 -11.23 -27.30
CA GLY A 84 -54.78 -11.64 -27.65
C GLY A 84 -54.92 -13.06 -28.20
N GLN A 85 -53.83 -13.86 -28.19
CA GLN A 85 -53.89 -15.29 -28.47
C GLN A 85 -54.78 -16.02 -27.46
N LYS A 86 -55.29 -17.18 -27.85
CA LYS A 86 -56.00 -18.07 -26.94
C LYS A 86 -55.00 -18.78 -26.02
N GLY A 87 -55.49 -19.23 -24.88
CA GLY A 87 -54.65 -19.94 -23.93
C GLY A 87 -55.34 -20.16 -22.61
N THR A 88 -54.84 -21.14 -21.86
CA THR A 88 -55.38 -21.47 -20.54
C THR A 88 -54.24 -21.78 -19.57
N ALA A 89 -54.47 -21.58 -18.28
CA ALA A 89 -53.50 -21.92 -17.25
C ALA A 89 -54.17 -22.69 -16.11
N LEU A 90 -53.46 -23.67 -15.57
CA LEU A 90 -53.90 -24.50 -14.45
C LEU A 90 -52.80 -24.54 -13.39
N LEU A 91 -53.19 -24.40 -12.13
CA LEU A 91 -52.32 -24.67 -10.99
C LEU A 91 -52.76 -25.99 -10.34
N ILE A 92 -51.81 -26.90 -10.19
CA ILE A 92 -51.98 -28.15 -9.47
C ILE A 92 -51.31 -27.99 -8.10
N VAL A 93 -52.08 -28.18 -7.03
CA VAL A 93 -51.59 -28.11 -5.64
C VAL A 93 -52.07 -29.32 -4.86
N PHE A 94 -51.30 -29.70 -3.84
CA PHE A 94 -51.76 -30.65 -2.84
C PHE A 94 -52.83 -30.00 -1.97
N ASN A 95 -53.82 -30.79 -1.54
CA ASN A 95 -54.96 -30.31 -0.73
C ASN A 95 -54.52 -29.61 0.57
N SER A 96 -53.34 -29.94 1.10
CA SER A 96 -52.75 -29.31 2.28
C SER A 96 -52.29 -27.85 2.06
N PHE A 97 -52.18 -27.38 0.81
CA PHE A 97 -51.69 -26.04 0.46
C PHE A 97 -52.72 -25.28 -0.39
N THR A 98 -53.62 -24.56 0.27
CA THR A 98 -54.64 -23.74 -0.40
C THR A 98 -54.13 -22.34 -0.73
N ILE A 99 -54.73 -21.71 -1.75
CA ILE A 99 -54.45 -20.30 -2.10
C ILE A 99 -54.71 -19.39 -0.89
N ASP A 100 -55.77 -19.65 -0.14
CA ASP A 100 -56.09 -18.89 1.08
C ASP A 100 -55.01 -19.05 2.16
N ALA A 101 -54.45 -20.25 2.33
CA ALA A 101 -53.37 -20.47 3.28
C ALA A 101 -52.11 -19.67 2.89
N ARG A 102 -51.77 -19.63 1.59
CA ARG A 102 -50.69 -18.78 1.08
C ARG A 102 -50.97 -17.30 1.32
N ASN A 103 -52.17 -16.82 0.98
CA ASN A 103 -52.52 -15.41 1.14
C ASN A 103 -52.48 -14.99 2.61
N ARG A 104 -53.03 -15.81 3.53
CA ARG A 104 -52.91 -15.56 4.99
C ARG A 104 -51.46 -15.52 5.47
N TYR A 105 -50.60 -16.39 4.92
CA TYR A 105 -49.18 -16.36 5.23
C TYR A 105 -48.52 -15.08 4.71
N ALA A 106 -48.83 -14.65 3.49
CA ALA A 106 -48.33 -13.40 2.92
C ALA A 106 -48.78 -12.20 3.76
N ASP A 107 -50.04 -12.13 4.18
CA ASP A 107 -50.56 -11.08 5.06
C ASP A 107 -49.81 -11.07 6.40
N LYS A 108 -49.60 -12.24 7.00
CA LYS A 108 -48.81 -12.37 8.24
C LYS A 108 -47.38 -11.85 8.06
N VAL A 109 -46.72 -12.20 6.95
CA VAL A 109 -45.37 -11.72 6.64
C VAL A 109 -45.36 -10.21 6.41
N MET A 110 -46.37 -9.66 5.72
CA MET A 110 -46.51 -8.21 5.53
C MET A 110 -46.72 -7.49 6.87
N THR A 111 -47.58 -7.98 7.75
CA THR A 111 -47.78 -7.42 9.08
C THR A 111 -46.49 -7.46 9.91
N ILE A 112 -45.74 -8.58 9.87
CA ILE A 112 -44.42 -8.67 10.51
C ILE A 112 -43.46 -7.65 9.89
N GLY A 113 -43.50 -7.50 8.57
CA GLY A 113 -42.74 -6.52 7.81
C GLY A 113 -43.00 -5.10 8.31
N GLU A 114 -44.27 -4.69 8.37
CA GLU A 114 -44.69 -3.36 8.83
C GLU A 114 -44.35 -3.10 10.30
N GLN A 115 -44.55 -4.09 11.18
CA GLN A 115 -44.40 -3.89 12.62
C GLN A 115 -42.95 -4.04 13.11
N LYS A 116 -42.13 -4.84 12.45
CA LYS A 116 -40.77 -5.18 12.91
C LYS A 116 -39.70 -4.78 11.91
N LEU A 117 -39.84 -5.17 10.64
CA LEU A 117 -38.78 -4.98 9.65
C LEU A 117 -38.65 -3.51 9.22
N LEU A 118 -39.77 -2.82 8.98
CA LEU A 118 -39.76 -1.44 8.52
C LEU A 118 -39.15 -0.50 9.58
N PRO A 119 -39.54 -0.55 10.88
CA PRO A 119 -38.86 0.24 11.91
C PRO A 119 -37.37 -0.07 12.01
N LEU A 120 -36.98 -1.34 11.84
CA LEU A 120 -35.57 -1.74 11.88
C LEU A 120 -34.78 -1.18 10.69
N ILE A 121 -35.35 -1.21 9.47
CA ILE A 121 -34.73 -0.62 8.27
C ILE A 121 -34.59 0.89 8.45
N THR A 122 -35.65 1.57 8.92
CA THR A 122 -35.62 3.01 9.19
C THR A 122 -34.53 3.36 10.21
N LEU A 123 -34.45 2.62 11.31
CA LEU A 123 -33.40 2.82 12.32
C LEU A 123 -31.99 2.61 11.75
N LYS A 124 -31.78 1.56 10.95
CA LYS A 124 -30.48 1.32 10.29
C LYS A 124 -30.11 2.47 9.35
N GLU A 125 -31.08 3.01 8.61
CA GLU A 125 -30.88 4.15 7.71
C GLU A 125 -30.52 5.44 8.48
N GLU A 126 -31.17 5.69 9.62
CA GLU A 126 -30.85 6.84 10.48
C GLU A 126 -29.43 6.75 11.05
N LEU A 127 -29.04 5.59 11.57
CA LEU A 127 -27.71 5.35 12.10
C LEU A 127 -26.64 5.46 11.00
N PHE A 128 -26.91 4.86 9.83
CA PHE A 128 -26.02 4.95 8.67
C PHE A 128 -25.87 6.40 8.21
N SER A 129 -26.97 7.16 8.10
CA SER A 129 -26.93 8.58 7.73
C SER A 129 -26.07 9.41 8.69
N LYS A 130 -26.12 9.11 9.99
CA LYS A 130 -25.30 9.77 11.01
C LYS A 130 -23.82 9.40 10.88
N PHE A 131 -23.52 8.11 10.70
CA PHE A 131 -22.16 7.64 10.47
C PHE A 131 -21.57 8.20 9.17
N ALA A 132 -22.32 8.19 8.07
CA ALA A 132 -21.89 8.69 6.76
C ALA A 132 -21.51 10.18 6.81
N LYS A 133 -22.24 10.99 7.57
CA LYS A 133 -21.87 12.40 7.82
C LYS A 133 -20.52 12.51 8.53
N PHE A 134 -20.31 11.71 9.58
CA PHE A 134 -19.03 11.66 10.29
C PHE A 134 -17.90 11.18 9.37
N TYR A 135 -18.12 10.10 8.62
CA TYR A 135 -17.14 9.55 7.69
C TYR A 135 -16.74 10.56 6.61
N GLY A 136 -17.70 11.29 6.04
CA GLY A 136 -17.45 12.36 5.07
C GLY A 136 -16.55 13.46 5.64
N GLN A 137 -16.78 13.87 6.89
CA GLN A 137 -15.92 14.86 7.57
C GLN A 137 -14.49 14.34 7.73
N ILE A 138 -14.31 13.09 8.19
CA ILE A 138 -12.98 12.50 8.35
C ILE A 138 -12.25 12.35 7.01
N ARG A 139 -12.96 12.00 5.93
CA ARG A 139 -12.37 11.93 4.59
C ARG A 139 -11.75 13.25 4.16
N GLU A 140 -12.44 14.36 4.41
CA GLU A 140 -11.93 15.71 4.13
C GLU A 140 -10.78 16.09 5.06
N GLU A 141 -10.94 15.90 6.37
CA GLU A 141 -9.94 16.24 7.41
C GLU A 141 -8.62 15.47 7.23
N SER A 142 -8.70 14.20 6.82
CA SER A 142 -7.54 13.31 6.63
C SER A 142 -6.85 13.45 5.28
N LYS A 143 -7.35 14.32 4.39
CA LYS A 143 -6.88 14.46 3.00
C LYS A 143 -6.95 13.14 2.23
N GLU A 144 -8.06 12.42 2.36
CA GLU A 144 -8.29 11.12 1.71
C GLU A 144 -7.25 10.05 2.08
N ASP A 145 -6.92 9.96 3.37
CA ASP A 145 -6.09 8.88 3.89
C ASP A 145 -6.83 7.53 3.81
N ASN A 146 -6.69 6.85 2.68
CA ASN A 146 -7.42 5.63 2.38
C ASN A 146 -7.26 4.55 3.46
N ARG A 147 -6.08 4.45 4.11
CA ARG A 147 -5.82 3.42 5.14
C ARG A 147 -6.59 3.71 6.42
N LEU A 148 -6.59 4.97 6.84
CA LEU A 148 -7.40 5.44 7.96
C LEU A 148 -8.89 5.25 7.69
N LEU A 149 -9.34 5.60 6.48
CA LEU A 149 -10.74 5.50 6.09
C LEU A 149 -11.22 4.04 6.06
N SER A 150 -10.44 3.12 5.49
CA SER A 150 -10.74 1.68 5.53
C SER A 150 -10.82 1.14 6.95
N GLN A 151 -9.93 1.58 7.85
CA GLN A 151 -10.00 1.19 9.27
C GLN A 151 -11.28 1.71 9.95
N VAL A 152 -11.71 2.93 9.65
CA VAL A 152 -12.95 3.50 10.20
C VAL A 152 -14.19 2.77 9.65
N GLU A 153 -14.19 2.39 8.37
CA GLU A 153 -15.24 1.54 7.78
C GLU A 153 -15.28 0.16 8.44
N GLU A 154 -14.12 -0.43 8.71
CA GLU A 154 -14.01 -1.74 9.36
C GLU A 154 -14.55 -1.70 10.79
N HIS A 155 -14.19 -0.68 11.58
CA HIS A 155 -14.79 -0.46 12.90
C HIS A 155 -16.31 -0.29 12.85
N TRP A 156 -16.82 0.42 11.85
CA TRP A 156 -18.26 0.56 11.65
C TRP A 156 -18.93 -0.77 11.31
N GLY A 157 -18.30 -1.59 10.47
CA GLY A 157 -18.73 -2.95 10.16
C GLY A 157 -18.83 -3.81 11.42
N PHE A 158 -17.78 -3.81 12.26
CA PHE A 158 -17.78 -4.54 13.53
C PHE A 158 -18.83 -4.01 14.51
N TRP A 159 -19.00 -2.68 14.61
CA TRP A 159 -20.03 -2.09 15.44
C TRP A 159 -21.43 -2.54 14.99
N LEU A 160 -21.73 -2.49 13.69
CA LEU A 160 -22.99 -2.98 13.15
C LEU A 160 -23.21 -4.46 13.43
N TYR A 161 -22.19 -5.28 13.20
CA TYR A 161 -22.23 -6.72 13.47
C TYR A 161 -22.52 -7.01 14.95
N GLU A 162 -21.87 -6.30 15.87
CA GLU A 162 -22.09 -6.41 17.32
C GLU A 162 -23.51 -5.98 17.73
N LYS A 163 -24.05 -4.90 17.14
CA LYS A 163 -25.36 -4.36 17.53
C LYS A 163 -26.53 -5.09 16.91
N PHE A 164 -26.38 -5.61 15.69
CA PHE A 164 -27.51 -6.17 14.93
C PHE A 164 -27.42 -7.67 14.68
N ASP A 165 -26.22 -8.23 14.45
CA ASP A 165 -26.10 -9.61 13.97
C ASP A 165 -25.76 -10.59 15.10
N LEU A 166 -24.78 -10.27 15.95
CA LEU A 166 -24.48 -11.08 17.15
C LEU A 166 -25.67 -11.13 18.12
N ARG A 167 -26.48 -10.08 18.16
CA ARG A 167 -27.69 -10.05 19.00
C ARG A 167 -28.83 -10.88 18.40
N ARG A 168 -28.84 -11.09 17.08
CA ARG A 168 -29.82 -11.92 16.36
C ARG A 168 -29.43 -13.39 16.21
N ALA A 169 -28.14 -13.73 16.19
CA ALA A 169 -27.69 -15.13 16.08
C ALA A 169 -28.14 -16.00 17.26
N ASN A 170 -28.46 -15.38 18.40
CA ASN A 170 -29.05 -16.04 19.56
C ASN A 170 -30.60 -16.18 19.47
N ASP A 171 -31.22 -15.79 18.34
CA ASP A 171 -32.68 -15.85 18.16
C ASP A 171 -33.18 -17.24 17.74
N GLU A 172 -32.31 -18.15 17.29
CA GLU A 172 -32.69 -19.54 16.96
C GLU A 172 -32.80 -20.44 18.21
N GLU A 173 -32.27 -20.00 19.36
CA GLU A 173 -32.51 -20.62 20.67
C GLU A 173 -33.45 -19.74 21.50
N GLU A 174 -34.73 -20.10 21.51
CA GLU A 174 -35.90 -19.37 22.06
C GLU A 174 -35.82 -18.95 23.55
N ASN A 175 -34.72 -19.19 24.25
CA ASN A 175 -34.57 -18.97 25.70
C ASN A 175 -33.43 -18.02 26.12
N ASN A 176 -32.63 -17.47 25.20
CA ASN A 176 -31.48 -16.62 25.58
C ASN A 176 -31.35 -15.32 24.76
N SER A 177 -32.47 -14.78 24.30
CA SER A 177 -32.50 -13.55 23.48
C SER A 177 -32.14 -12.32 24.32
N ARG A 178 -31.07 -11.60 23.93
CA ARG A 178 -30.88 -10.22 24.38
C ARG A 178 -31.72 -9.30 23.48
N PRO A 179 -32.75 -8.62 23.99
CA PRO A 179 -33.58 -7.74 23.16
C PRO A 179 -32.73 -6.64 22.52
N LEU A 180 -33.09 -6.28 21.28
CA LEU A 180 -32.49 -5.14 20.59
C LEU A 180 -32.66 -3.88 21.47
N PRO A 181 -31.60 -3.08 21.70
CA PRO A 181 -31.75 -1.85 22.47
C PRO A 181 -32.74 -0.89 21.81
N SER A 182 -33.29 0.03 22.58
CA SER A 182 -34.16 1.08 22.02
C SER A 182 -33.39 1.97 21.04
N SER A 183 -34.12 2.61 20.13
CA SER A 183 -33.56 3.57 19.16
C SER A 183 -32.66 4.61 19.85
N ASP A 184 -33.14 5.21 20.95
CA ASP A 184 -32.37 6.21 21.71
C ASP A 184 -31.05 5.68 22.25
N VAL A 185 -31.02 4.42 22.70
CA VAL A 185 -29.80 3.79 23.21
C VAL A 185 -28.81 3.58 22.07
N LEU A 186 -29.24 3.07 20.92
CA LEU A 186 -28.38 2.86 19.76
C LEU A 186 -27.82 4.18 19.22
N HIS A 187 -28.62 5.24 19.19
CA HIS A 187 -28.16 6.58 18.78
C HIS A 187 -27.09 7.13 19.72
N ARG A 188 -27.22 6.93 21.04
CA ARG A 188 -26.21 7.31 22.04
C ARG A 188 -24.95 6.46 21.96
N GLU A 189 -25.10 5.14 21.79
CA GLU A 189 -23.96 4.24 21.58
C GLU A 189 -23.17 4.63 20.33
N LEU A 190 -23.87 5.03 19.26
CA LEU A 190 -23.23 5.55 18.04
C LEU A 190 -22.51 6.88 18.29
N ASP A 191 -23.09 7.79 19.07
CA ASP A 191 -22.42 9.05 19.44
C ASP A 191 -21.11 8.80 20.19
N LEU A 192 -21.13 7.89 21.17
CA LEU A 192 -19.93 7.52 21.93
C LEU A 192 -18.88 6.85 21.02
N PHE A 193 -19.30 5.95 20.14
CA PHE A 193 -18.42 5.32 19.16
C PHE A 193 -17.75 6.34 18.25
N ILE A 194 -18.52 7.27 17.67
CA ILE A 194 -18.00 8.35 16.83
C ILE A 194 -17.03 9.24 17.63
N GLN A 195 -17.37 9.59 18.87
CA GLN A 195 -16.52 10.41 19.72
C GLN A 195 -15.19 9.72 20.03
N GLN A 196 -15.20 8.42 20.30
CA GLN A 196 -13.99 7.62 20.53
C GLN A 196 -13.10 7.58 19.30
N LEU A 197 -13.67 7.30 18.12
CA LEU A 197 -12.92 7.31 16.86
C LEU A 197 -12.31 8.69 16.59
N ARG A 198 -13.11 9.77 16.70
CA ARG A 198 -12.60 11.14 16.52
C ARG A 198 -11.48 11.47 17.50
N GLY A 199 -11.59 11.03 18.75
CA GLY A 199 -10.53 11.18 19.76
C GLY A 199 -9.21 10.54 19.30
N LYS A 200 -9.25 9.29 18.85
CA LYS A 200 -8.06 8.58 18.33
C LYS A 200 -7.48 9.26 17.09
N ILE A 201 -8.32 9.66 16.14
CA ILE A 201 -7.90 10.35 14.89
C ILE A 201 -7.19 11.67 15.22
N SER A 202 -7.81 12.53 16.03
CA SER A 202 -7.26 13.84 16.38
C SER A 202 -5.93 13.73 17.16
N ALA A 203 -5.78 12.68 17.97
CA ALA A 203 -4.55 12.40 18.70
C ALA A 203 -3.44 11.76 17.84
N LYS A 204 -3.72 11.43 16.57
CA LYS A 204 -2.87 10.56 15.73
C LYS A 204 -2.49 9.26 16.44
N ASP A 205 -3.44 8.71 17.21
CA ASP A 205 -3.22 7.51 17.98
C ASP A 205 -3.24 6.28 17.07
N LEU A 206 -2.08 5.62 16.93
CA LEU A 206 -1.94 4.41 16.14
C LEU A 206 -2.81 3.25 16.64
N SER A 207 -3.35 3.33 17.87
CA SER A 207 -4.35 2.37 18.39
C SER A 207 -5.68 2.39 17.65
N ILE A 208 -5.87 3.33 16.70
CA ILE A 208 -7.00 3.25 15.77
C ILE A 208 -6.84 2.11 14.78
N TYR A 209 -5.62 1.71 14.45
CA TYR A 209 -5.41 0.60 13.54
C TYR A 209 -5.50 -0.71 14.31
N GLU A 210 -6.43 -1.56 13.90
CA GLU A 210 -6.58 -2.93 14.40
C GLU A 210 -6.13 -3.96 13.35
N ASN A 211 -6.03 -3.54 12.09
CA ASN A 211 -5.49 -4.34 10.99
C ASN A 211 -4.02 -3.97 10.72
N ALA A 212 -3.10 -4.90 10.97
CA ALA A 212 -1.66 -4.69 10.79
C ALA A 212 -1.27 -4.32 9.35
N SER A 213 -1.98 -4.83 8.35
CA SER A 213 -1.68 -4.55 6.93
C SER A 213 -1.89 -3.08 6.58
N TYR A 214 -2.88 -2.41 7.18
CA TYR A 214 -3.10 -0.98 6.97
C TYR A 214 -1.92 -0.14 7.48
N LEU A 215 -1.33 -0.52 8.63
CA LEU A 215 -0.13 0.13 9.15
C LEU A 215 1.08 -0.10 8.25
N VAL A 216 1.28 -1.30 7.72
CA VAL A 216 2.37 -1.59 6.77
C VAL A 216 2.21 -0.76 5.50
N LEU A 217 1.00 -0.70 4.94
CA LEU A 217 0.71 0.10 3.75
C LEU A 217 0.87 1.60 4.02
N LYS A 218 0.46 2.06 5.21
CA LYS A 218 0.64 3.45 5.63
C LYS A 218 2.13 3.79 5.77
N ALA A 219 2.92 2.89 6.35
CA ALA A 219 4.37 3.05 6.45
C ALA A 219 5.05 3.09 5.08
N PHE A 220 4.58 2.29 4.11
CA PHE A 220 5.03 2.39 2.73
C PHE A 220 4.76 3.77 2.12
N ASP A 221 3.54 4.30 2.31
CA ASP A 221 3.16 5.61 1.80
C ASP A 221 3.98 6.73 2.49
N LEU A 222 4.25 6.61 3.80
CA LEU A 222 5.11 7.53 4.56
C LEU A 222 6.58 7.50 4.07
N PHE A 223 7.12 6.30 3.83
CA PHE A 223 8.44 6.12 3.25
C PHE A 223 8.55 6.80 1.88
N CYS A 224 7.55 6.63 1.02
CA CYS A 224 7.53 7.28 -0.30
C CYS A 224 7.48 8.82 -0.21
N ASN A 225 7.01 9.36 0.91
CA ASN A 225 6.97 10.78 1.22
C ASN A 225 8.19 11.26 2.05
N SER A 226 9.22 10.43 2.20
CA SER A 226 10.46 10.74 2.96
C SER A 226 10.22 11.04 4.45
N ASP A 227 9.30 10.31 5.07
CA ASP A 227 9.04 10.34 6.51
C ASP A 227 9.36 8.98 7.15
N GLU A 228 10.65 8.63 7.18
CA GLU A 228 11.14 7.32 7.64
C GLU A 228 10.91 7.10 9.14
N ASP A 229 10.99 8.16 9.96
CA ASP A 229 10.81 8.07 11.41
C ASP A 229 9.36 7.69 11.74
N GLU A 230 8.37 8.29 11.05
CA GLU A 230 6.97 7.94 11.24
C GLU A 230 6.63 6.58 10.62
N ALA A 231 7.24 6.23 9.48
CA ALA A 231 7.12 4.90 8.89
C ALA A 231 7.62 3.79 9.85
N GLU A 232 8.74 4.03 10.56
CA GLU A 232 9.26 3.11 11.58
C GLU A 232 8.25 2.90 12.72
N ASN A 233 7.61 3.96 13.21
CA ASN A 233 6.58 3.88 14.27
C ASN A 233 5.39 3.02 13.83
N HIS A 234 4.92 3.22 12.60
CA HIS A 234 3.81 2.43 12.03
C HIS A 234 4.18 0.95 11.90
N LEU A 235 5.39 0.64 11.43
CA LEU A 235 5.86 -0.75 11.29
C LEU A 235 6.06 -1.44 12.63
N LYS A 236 6.56 -0.74 13.66
CA LYS A 236 6.63 -1.29 15.02
C LYS A 236 5.25 -1.66 15.54
N LYS A 237 4.26 -0.78 15.36
CA LYS A 237 2.88 -1.08 15.76
C LYS A 237 2.28 -2.22 14.94
N ALA A 238 2.60 -2.32 13.64
CA ALA A 238 2.16 -3.44 12.80
C ALA A 238 2.71 -4.79 13.29
N ILE A 239 3.99 -4.85 13.67
CA ILE A 239 4.61 -6.06 14.23
C ILE A 239 3.95 -6.45 15.57
N GLU A 240 3.68 -5.46 16.44
CA GLU A 240 2.97 -5.68 17.70
C GLU A 240 1.58 -6.31 17.45
N LEU A 241 0.78 -5.70 16.57
CA LEU A 241 -0.57 -6.16 16.24
C LEU A 241 -0.59 -7.52 15.54
N ALA A 242 0.43 -7.81 14.72
CA ALA A 242 0.55 -9.10 14.04
C ALA A 242 0.79 -10.27 15.02
N GLY A 243 1.08 -10.01 16.30
CA GLY A 243 1.43 -11.03 17.30
C GLY A 243 2.94 -11.17 17.53
N GLY A 244 3.72 -10.15 17.17
CA GLY A 244 5.15 -10.05 17.44
C GLY A 244 6.05 -10.65 16.37
N ASP A 245 7.36 -10.70 16.69
CA ASP A 245 8.46 -11.01 15.75
C ASP A 245 8.40 -12.38 15.07
N THR A 246 7.56 -13.30 15.56
CA THR A 246 7.49 -14.67 15.06
C THR A 246 6.20 -14.97 14.33
N SER A 247 5.29 -14.00 14.20
CA SER A 247 4.02 -14.20 13.52
C SER A 247 4.20 -14.24 12.01
N ALA A 248 3.54 -15.19 11.34
CA ALA A 248 3.46 -15.23 9.89
C ALA A 248 2.98 -13.89 9.30
N PHE A 249 2.12 -13.19 10.04
CA PHE A 249 1.55 -11.93 9.60
C PHE A 249 2.48 -10.71 9.72
N ALA A 250 3.63 -10.85 10.40
CA ALA A 250 4.62 -9.79 10.53
C ALA A 250 5.59 -9.70 9.32
N THR A 251 5.53 -10.66 8.39
CA THR A 251 6.44 -10.79 7.23
C THR A 251 6.63 -9.48 6.47
N ALA A 252 5.54 -8.82 6.07
CA ALA A 252 5.59 -7.57 5.33
C ALA A 252 6.17 -6.42 6.17
N ALA A 253 5.80 -6.36 7.45
CA ALA A 253 6.29 -5.33 8.36
C ALA A 253 7.81 -5.44 8.59
N HIS A 254 8.35 -6.64 8.80
CA HIS A 254 9.80 -6.84 8.93
C HIS A 254 10.53 -6.49 7.63
N TYR A 255 9.97 -6.86 6.47
CA TYR A 255 10.57 -6.54 5.17
C TYR A 255 10.69 -5.05 4.90
N PHE A 256 9.64 -4.27 5.20
CA PHE A 256 9.67 -2.81 5.05
C PHE A 256 10.44 -2.12 6.16
N MET A 257 10.49 -2.70 7.37
CA MET A 257 11.34 -2.18 8.45
C MET A 257 12.82 -2.22 8.07
N ALA A 258 13.26 -3.31 7.43
CA ALA A 258 14.62 -3.40 6.91
C ALA A 258 14.93 -2.27 5.90
N LEU A 259 13.98 -1.96 5.01
CA LEU A 259 14.12 -0.86 4.04
C LEU A 259 14.23 0.50 4.72
N VAL A 260 13.33 0.78 5.66
CA VAL A 260 13.30 2.04 6.43
C VAL A 260 14.63 2.25 7.15
N LEU A 261 15.17 1.22 7.81
CA LEU A 261 16.46 1.30 8.48
C LEU A 261 17.62 1.58 7.51
N ILE A 262 17.64 0.93 6.34
CA ILE A 262 18.66 1.18 5.32
C ILE A 262 18.64 2.64 4.89
N GLU A 263 17.46 3.21 4.63
CA GLU A 263 17.35 4.59 4.18
C GLU A 263 17.63 5.60 5.29
N GLN A 264 17.23 5.32 6.53
CA GLN A 264 17.67 6.09 7.70
C GLN A 264 19.21 6.11 7.79
N GLY A 265 19.87 4.97 7.60
CA GLY A 265 21.34 4.89 7.54
C GLY A 265 21.93 5.76 6.43
N ASN A 266 21.28 5.79 5.26
CA ASN A 266 21.65 6.66 4.14
C ASN A 266 21.47 8.15 4.48
N PHE A 267 20.32 8.54 4.99
CA PHE A 267 20.03 9.89 5.43
C PHE A 267 21.03 10.39 6.48
N GLN A 268 21.37 9.56 7.47
CA GLN A 268 22.36 9.90 8.49
C GLN A 268 23.76 10.16 7.90
N LEU A 269 24.14 9.43 6.85
CA LEU A 269 25.41 9.65 6.15
C LEU A 269 25.39 10.93 5.29
N GLN A 270 24.29 11.18 4.57
CA GLN A 270 24.20 12.30 3.64
C GLN A 270 23.97 13.63 4.36
N GLU A 271 23.10 13.65 5.37
CA GLU A 271 22.57 14.90 5.95
C GLU A 271 23.06 15.18 7.38
N LYS A 272 23.44 14.16 8.16
CA LYS A 272 23.79 14.33 9.59
C LYS A 272 25.28 14.20 9.91
N ASP A 273 26.14 14.31 8.89
CA ASP A 273 27.61 14.22 8.96
C ASP A 273 28.11 12.99 9.77
N LYS A 274 27.37 11.88 9.71
CA LYS A 274 27.77 10.63 10.36
C LYS A 274 28.80 9.89 9.53
N THR A 275 29.66 9.13 10.21
CA THR A 275 30.63 8.27 9.53
C THR A 275 29.97 7.00 8.99
N ILE A 276 30.54 6.41 7.94
CA ILE A 276 30.11 5.10 7.41
C ILE A 276 30.03 4.06 8.53
N SER A 277 31.00 4.04 9.45
CA SER A 277 31.00 3.10 10.58
C SER A 277 29.79 3.26 11.50
N GLN A 278 29.32 4.50 11.72
CA GLN A 278 28.12 4.77 12.52
C GLN A 278 26.84 4.39 11.77
N CYS A 279 26.80 4.54 10.45
CA CYS A 279 25.66 4.16 9.63
C CYS A 279 25.53 2.64 9.44
N ARG A 280 26.63 1.88 9.56
CA ARG A 280 26.59 0.41 9.45
C ARG A 280 25.69 -0.27 10.47
N LYS A 281 25.44 0.33 11.64
CA LYS A 281 24.51 -0.23 12.62
C LYS A 281 23.13 -0.46 12.01
N TYR A 282 22.63 0.48 11.21
CA TYR A 282 21.33 0.37 10.55
C TYR A 282 21.27 -0.78 9.54
N GLN A 283 22.37 -1.01 8.81
CA GLN A 283 22.47 -2.15 7.90
C GLN A 283 22.50 -3.49 8.66
N ASN A 284 23.16 -3.54 9.81
CA ASN A 284 23.18 -4.73 10.66
C ASN A 284 21.80 -5.00 11.26
N ASP A 285 21.11 -3.96 11.71
CA ASP A 285 19.74 -4.07 12.22
C ASP A 285 18.80 -4.53 11.08
N ALA A 286 18.92 -3.95 9.89
CA ALA A 286 18.16 -4.37 8.70
C ALA A 286 18.40 -5.86 8.35
N LEU A 287 19.63 -6.38 8.48
CA LEU A 287 19.92 -7.81 8.31
C LEU A 287 19.15 -8.68 9.31
N GLU A 288 18.98 -8.22 10.54
CA GLU A 288 18.15 -8.93 11.53
C GLU A 288 16.68 -8.96 11.09
N TYR A 289 16.16 -7.83 10.62
CA TYR A 289 14.79 -7.74 10.12
C TYR A 289 14.54 -8.62 8.88
N TYR A 290 15.47 -8.73 7.94
CA TYR A 290 15.32 -9.69 6.83
C TYR A 290 15.28 -11.14 7.31
N ARG A 291 16.09 -11.51 8.30
CA ARG A 291 16.06 -12.86 8.87
C ARG A 291 14.72 -13.15 9.55
N LYS A 292 14.16 -12.16 10.27
CA LYS A 292 12.81 -12.26 10.83
C LYS A 292 11.76 -12.40 9.73
N ALA A 293 11.85 -11.60 8.67
CA ALA A 293 10.95 -11.68 7.52
C ALA A 293 10.97 -13.07 6.85
N ILE A 294 12.14 -13.69 6.69
CA ILE A 294 12.27 -15.07 6.17
C ILE A 294 11.54 -16.05 7.09
N ALA A 295 11.80 -16.01 8.40
CA ALA A 295 11.19 -16.92 9.37
C ALA A 295 9.66 -16.77 9.44
N CYS A 296 9.15 -15.55 9.31
CA CYS A 296 7.71 -15.29 9.23
C CYS A 296 7.11 -15.79 7.92
N ALA A 297 7.81 -15.59 6.79
CA ALA A 297 7.37 -16.06 5.48
C ALA A 297 7.30 -17.59 5.39
N ASP A 298 8.24 -18.30 6.03
CA ASP A 298 8.22 -19.77 6.12
C ASP A 298 6.92 -20.27 6.77
N LYS A 299 6.50 -19.64 7.88
CA LYS A 299 5.24 -19.99 8.57
C LYS A 299 4.01 -19.68 7.71
N LEU A 300 4.03 -18.55 7.01
CA LEU A 300 2.94 -18.18 6.10
C LEU A 300 2.81 -19.20 4.97
N ARG A 301 3.94 -19.64 4.42
CA ARG A 301 4.02 -20.68 3.38
C ARG A 301 3.49 -22.01 3.88
N GLU A 302 3.85 -22.43 5.09
CA GLU A 302 3.28 -23.63 5.72
C GLU A 302 1.76 -23.56 5.79
N TRP A 303 1.22 -22.44 6.28
CA TRP A 303 -0.23 -22.20 6.38
C TRP A 303 -0.95 -22.29 5.03
N VAL A 304 -0.41 -21.61 4.01
CA VAL A 304 -0.99 -21.62 2.65
C VAL A 304 -0.91 -23.01 2.01
N SER A 305 0.05 -23.83 2.42
CA SER A 305 0.24 -25.19 1.90
C SER A 305 -0.67 -26.23 2.57
N VAL A 306 -1.26 -25.93 3.74
CA VAL A 306 -2.13 -26.87 4.48
C VAL A 306 -3.25 -27.49 3.62
N PRO A 307 -3.98 -26.71 2.78
CA PRO A 307 -5.02 -27.29 1.92
C PRO A 307 -4.50 -28.34 0.94
N LEU A 308 -3.25 -28.23 0.46
CA LEU A 308 -2.62 -29.23 -0.42
C LEU A 308 -2.34 -30.54 0.32
N ILE A 309 -2.12 -30.46 1.63
CA ILE A 309 -1.78 -31.61 2.48
C ILE A 309 -3.06 -32.32 2.96
N ILE A 310 -4.09 -31.55 3.32
CA ILE A 310 -5.33 -32.06 3.93
C ILE A 310 -6.36 -32.50 2.89
N LYS A 311 -6.45 -31.81 1.75
CA LYS A 311 -7.33 -32.19 0.65
C LYS A 311 -6.49 -32.78 -0.47
N GLN A 312 -6.84 -33.99 -0.90
CA GLN A 312 -6.51 -34.47 -2.24
C GLN A 312 -7.21 -33.56 -3.25
N THR A 313 -6.68 -32.36 -3.43
CA THR A 313 -7.25 -31.35 -4.31
C THR A 313 -7.13 -31.91 -5.72
N GLU A 314 -8.25 -32.14 -6.40
CA GLU A 314 -8.25 -32.72 -7.73
C GLU A 314 -7.38 -31.88 -8.69
N GLU A 315 -6.58 -32.55 -9.51
CA GLU A 315 -5.72 -31.90 -10.50
C GLU A 315 -6.57 -31.08 -11.47
N GLY A 316 -6.10 -29.88 -11.82
CA GLY A 316 -6.75 -28.99 -12.78
C GLY A 316 -7.84 -28.07 -12.22
N THR A 317 -8.07 -28.06 -10.90
CA THR A 317 -9.03 -27.13 -10.26
C THR A 317 -8.48 -25.71 -10.14
N ASP A 318 -9.38 -24.71 -10.18
CA ASP A 318 -9.02 -23.30 -10.00
C ASP A 318 -8.41 -23.04 -8.61
N GLN A 319 -8.89 -23.75 -7.58
CA GLN A 319 -8.37 -23.64 -6.21
C GLN A 319 -6.93 -24.11 -6.12
N LEU A 320 -6.57 -25.23 -6.78
CA LEU A 320 -5.19 -25.71 -6.81
C LEU A 320 -4.26 -24.72 -7.52
N ARG A 321 -4.73 -24.12 -8.63
CA ARG A 321 -3.99 -23.06 -9.33
C ARG A 321 -3.75 -21.85 -8.41
N GLN A 322 -4.77 -21.39 -7.69
CA GLN A 322 -4.65 -20.26 -6.77
C GLN A 322 -3.64 -20.53 -5.65
N ILE A 323 -3.70 -21.71 -5.03
CA ILE A 323 -2.76 -22.08 -3.95
C ILE A 323 -1.32 -22.13 -4.50
N ASN A 324 -1.10 -22.76 -5.66
CA ASN A 324 0.22 -22.82 -6.28
C ASN A 324 0.76 -21.43 -6.64
N ASN A 325 -0.08 -20.53 -7.15
CA ASN A 325 0.30 -19.15 -7.41
C ASN A 325 0.74 -18.44 -6.12
N LYS A 326 -0.01 -18.58 -5.03
CA LYS A 326 0.35 -17.99 -3.72
C LYS A 326 1.69 -18.52 -3.20
N ILE A 327 1.91 -19.83 -3.28
CA ILE A 327 3.20 -20.44 -2.87
C ILE A 327 4.35 -19.87 -3.72
N GLN A 328 4.19 -19.79 -5.04
CA GLN A 328 5.21 -19.21 -5.91
C GLN A 328 5.52 -17.75 -5.59
N LEU A 329 4.50 -16.94 -5.25
CA LEU A 329 4.70 -15.54 -4.85
C LEU A 329 5.46 -15.43 -3.52
N LEU A 330 5.17 -16.32 -2.56
CA LEU A 330 5.92 -16.38 -1.30
C LEU A 330 7.36 -16.84 -1.52
N ASP A 331 7.60 -17.82 -2.39
CA ASP A 331 8.94 -18.27 -2.76
C ASP A 331 9.75 -17.13 -3.42
N GLN A 332 9.11 -16.35 -4.31
CA GLN A 332 9.73 -15.16 -4.93
C GLN A 332 10.08 -14.10 -3.89
N LEU A 333 9.19 -13.86 -2.92
CA LEU A 333 9.41 -12.91 -1.83
C LEU A 333 10.60 -13.33 -0.95
N GLN A 334 10.68 -14.60 -0.56
CA GLN A 334 11.80 -15.13 0.23
C GLN A 334 13.13 -15.05 -0.54
N ALA A 335 13.11 -15.35 -1.84
CA ALA A 335 14.28 -15.17 -2.70
C ALA A 335 14.77 -13.71 -2.70
N LYS A 336 13.84 -12.74 -2.71
CA LYS A 336 14.19 -11.32 -2.57
C LYS A 336 14.79 -10.96 -1.21
N PHE A 337 14.30 -11.52 -0.12
CA PHE A 337 14.92 -11.30 1.19
C PHE A 337 16.37 -11.79 1.21
N GLN A 338 16.63 -12.96 0.64
CA GLN A 338 17.97 -13.53 0.55
C GLN A 338 18.89 -12.72 -0.37
N GLU A 339 18.35 -12.18 -1.47
CA GLU A 339 19.06 -11.24 -2.35
C GLU A 339 19.49 -9.98 -1.58
N CYS A 340 18.58 -9.35 -0.83
CA CYS A 340 18.90 -8.18 0.00
C CYS A 340 19.96 -8.46 1.06
N ILE A 341 19.86 -9.60 1.77
CA ILE A 341 20.87 -10.04 2.75
C ILE A 341 22.24 -10.16 2.10
N THR A 342 22.31 -10.81 0.94
CA THR A 342 23.55 -11.02 0.20
C THR A 342 24.12 -9.68 -0.29
N TYR A 343 23.27 -8.79 -0.80
CA TYR A 343 23.65 -7.47 -1.28
C TYR A 343 24.25 -6.59 -0.18
N ILE A 344 23.66 -6.61 1.02
CA ILE A 344 24.18 -5.90 2.19
C ILE A 344 25.49 -6.53 2.67
N GLY A 345 25.58 -7.87 2.69
CA GLY A 345 26.81 -8.59 3.06
C GLY A 345 28.00 -8.23 2.15
N ASN A 346 27.74 -7.96 0.87
CA ASN A 346 28.74 -7.56 -0.12
C ASN A 346 29.00 -6.04 -0.17
N CYS A 347 28.42 -5.25 0.75
CA CYS A 347 28.58 -3.80 0.74
C CYS A 347 30.05 -3.38 0.93
N PRO A 348 30.65 -2.62 -0.02
CA PRO A 348 32.05 -2.20 0.06
C PRO A 348 32.34 -1.36 1.30
N ALA A 349 33.59 -1.39 1.78
CA ALA A 349 33.94 -0.77 3.05
C ALA A 349 33.77 0.76 3.10
N ASN A 350 33.84 1.41 1.94
CA ASN A 350 33.71 2.85 1.75
C ASN A 350 32.32 3.29 1.27
N ARG A 351 31.31 2.41 1.38
CA ARG A 351 29.93 2.68 0.98
C ARG A 351 28.95 2.18 2.03
N ILE A 352 27.72 2.62 1.90
CA ILE A 352 26.57 2.09 2.63
C ILE A 352 25.48 1.68 1.62
N CYS A 353 24.57 0.81 2.04
CA CYS A 353 23.38 0.52 1.25
C CYS A 353 22.41 1.70 1.28
N LYS A 354 21.64 1.84 0.20
CA LYS A 354 20.50 2.76 0.09
C LYS A 354 19.40 2.12 -0.73
N TRP A 355 18.18 2.64 -0.65
CA TRP A 355 17.15 2.28 -1.62
C TRP A 355 17.56 2.71 -3.04
N SER A 356 17.22 1.87 -4.03
CA SER A 356 17.51 2.15 -5.44
C SER A 356 16.24 2.34 -6.26
N ARG A 357 15.37 1.33 -6.32
CA ARG A 357 14.12 1.38 -7.09
C ARG A 357 13.11 0.33 -6.64
N TRP A 358 11.85 0.56 -6.99
CA TRP A 358 10.77 -0.43 -6.88
C TRP A 358 10.78 -1.43 -8.04
N VAL A 359 10.32 -2.64 -7.78
CA VAL A 359 10.23 -3.76 -8.74
C VAL A 359 8.85 -4.41 -8.61
N ASP A 360 8.16 -4.55 -9.73
CA ASP A 360 6.88 -5.27 -9.78
C ASP A 360 7.15 -6.79 -9.77
N PRO A 361 6.65 -7.54 -8.78
CA PRO A 361 6.78 -9.00 -8.74
C PRO A 361 5.98 -9.74 -9.83
N ASP A 362 4.98 -9.12 -10.46
CA ASP A 362 4.20 -9.72 -11.55
C ASP A 362 3.94 -8.71 -12.68
N PRO A 363 4.97 -8.36 -13.47
CA PRO A 363 4.86 -7.32 -14.50
C PRO A 363 3.86 -7.67 -15.62
N ASP A 364 3.56 -8.96 -15.81
CA ASP A 364 2.64 -9.44 -16.84
C ASP A 364 1.19 -9.58 -16.33
N GLN A 365 0.92 -9.28 -15.04
CA GLN A 365 -0.39 -9.42 -14.39
C GLN A 365 -1.03 -10.81 -14.60
N LYS A 366 -0.21 -11.86 -14.55
CA LYS A 366 -0.65 -13.24 -14.80
C LYS A 366 -1.18 -13.93 -13.54
N LYS A 367 -0.98 -13.35 -12.36
CA LYS A 367 -1.35 -13.91 -11.07
C LYS A 367 -2.32 -12.97 -10.34
N PRO A 368 -3.63 -13.22 -10.38
CA PRO A 368 -4.60 -12.38 -9.67
C PRO A 368 -4.38 -12.36 -8.15
N GLU A 369 -3.69 -13.38 -7.60
CA GLU A 369 -3.32 -13.46 -6.18
C GLU A 369 -2.32 -12.37 -5.75
N MET A 370 -1.74 -11.64 -6.71
CA MET A 370 -0.94 -10.46 -6.41
C MET A 370 -1.71 -9.36 -5.70
N ASP A 371 -2.99 -9.17 -6.01
CA ASP A 371 -3.79 -8.14 -5.36
C ASP A 371 -4.00 -8.46 -3.89
N GLU A 372 -4.18 -9.75 -3.54
CA GLU A 372 -4.20 -10.19 -2.13
C GLU A 372 -2.87 -9.90 -1.42
N LEU A 373 -1.74 -10.15 -2.09
CA LEU A 373 -0.41 -9.90 -1.51
C LEU A 373 -0.16 -8.39 -1.30
N ARG A 374 -0.69 -7.54 -2.19
CA ARG A 374 -0.68 -6.09 -2.07
C ARG A 374 -1.53 -5.62 -0.90
N GLU A 375 -2.73 -6.19 -0.73
CA GLU A 375 -3.58 -5.94 0.44
C GLU A 375 -2.93 -6.39 1.75
N PHE A 376 -2.08 -7.42 1.69
CA PHE A 376 -1.26 -7.89 2.80
C PHE A 376 -0.06 -6.98 3.15
N GLY A 377 0.11 -5.89 2.41
CA GLY A 377 1.16 -4.89 2.66
C GLY A 377 2.36 -4.98 1.73
N ILE A 378 2.50 -6.03 0.92
CA ILE A 378 3.62 -6.19 -0.02
C ILE A 378 3.22 -5.61 -1.37
N ARG A 379 3.24 -4.27 -1.44
CA ARG A 379 2.82 -3.53 -2.63
C ARG A 379 3.80 -3.70 -3.81
N SER A 380 5.09 -3.77 -3.52
CA SER A 380 6.16 -3.90 -4.49
C SER A 380 7.42 -4.48 -3.83
N PHE A 381 8.26 -5.15 -4.64
CA PHE A 381 9.61 -5.51 -4.24
C PHE A 381 10.55 -4.31 -4.44
N TYR A 382 11.75 -4.33 -3.88
CA TYR A 382 12.72 -3.26 -4.09
C TYR A 382 14.12 -3.78 -4.32
N GLU A 383 14.93 -2.94 -4.97
CA GLU A 383 16.36 -3.15 -5.14
C GLU A 383 17.16 -2.16 -4.29
N LEU A 384 18.30 -2.64 -3.81
CA LEU A 384 19.25 -1.84 -3.05
C LEU A 384 20.37 -1.32 -3.96
N GLY A 385 20.87 -0.14 -3.62
CA GLY A 385 22.01 0.52 -4.25
C GLY A 385 23.11 0.79 -3.23
N TYR A 386 24.22 1.37 -3.69
CA TYR A 386 25.28 1.84 -2.80
C TYR A 386 25.42 3.37 -2.85
N ALA A 387 25.50 4.00 -1.68
CA ALA A 387 25.82 5.41 -1.54
C ALA A 387 27.27 5.60 -1.08
N LYS A 388 27.91 6.67 -1.54
CA LYS A 388 29.21 7.14 -1.05
C LYS A 388 28.99 8.28 -0.07
N ALA A 389 29.93 8.47 0.85
CA ALA A 389 29.94 9.65 1.70
C ALA A 389 30.02 10.93 0.84
N PRO A 390 29.29 12.00 1.19
CA PRO A 390 29.35 13.26 0.46
C PRO A 390 30.76 13.86 0.52
N LYS A 391 31.21 14.46 -0.59
CA LYS A 391 32.48 15.19 -0.62
C LYS A 391 32.30 16.52 0.12
N LYS A 392 33.07 16.75 1.19
CA LYS A 392 33.04 18.01 1.96
C LYS A 392 33.70 19.16 1.19
N TRP A 393 33.04 19.65 0.12
CA TRP A 393 33.55 20.76 -0.70
C TRP A 393 33.79 22.03 0.13
N GLY A 394 32.99 22.28 1.17
CA GLY A 394 33.18 23.43 2.06
C GLY A 394 34.54 23.44 2.78
N SER A 395 35.07 22.29 3.21
CA SER A 395 36.41 22.24 3.82
C SER A 395 37.53 22.36 2.79
N ILE A 396 37.32 21.84 1.58
CA ILE A 396 38.28 21.95 0.46
C ILE A 396 38.39 23.40 -0.01
N ILE A 397 37.25 24.07 -0.22
CA ILE A 397 37.19 25.49 -0.59
C ILE A 397 37.72 26.36 0.55
N GLY A 398 37.36 26.06 1.80
CA GLY A 398 37.87 26.76 2.98
C GLY A 398 39.39 26.64 3.13
N MET A 399 39.97 25.45 2.94
CA MET A 399 41.43 25.28 2.92
C MET A 399 42.09 26.00 1.74
N GLY A 400 41.45 26.01 0.57
CA GLY A 400 41.94 26.76 -0.59
C GLY A 400 41.97 28.27 -0.35
N LEU A 401 40.91 28.82 0.26
CA LEU A 401 40.84 30.24 0.64
C LEU A 401 41.85 30.60 1.73
N LEU A 402 42.03 29.74 2.74
CA LEU A 402 43.06 29.91 3.76
C LEU A 402 44.47 29.91 3.15
N GLY A 403 44.75 29.01 2.19
CA GLY A 403 46.02 28.99 1.47
C GLY A 403 46.25 30.26 0.65
N LEU A 404 45.23 30.77 -0.05
CA LEU A 404 45.32 32.04 -0.79
C LEU A 404 45.54 33.24 0.15
N PHE A 405 44.89 33.24 1.31
CA PHE A 405 45.07 34.27 2.34
C PHE A 405 46.49 34.24 2.94
N GLN A 406 47.02 33.05 3.22
CA GLN A 406 48.41 32.86 3.68
C GLN A 406 49.43 33.39 2.67
N ILE A 407 49.22 33.13 1.37
CA ILE A 407 50.07 33.67 0.29
C ILE A 407 49.97 35.21 0.24
N GLY A 408 48.76 35.77 0.38
CA GLY A 408 48.55 37.21 0.40
C GLY A 408 49.27 37.91 1.55
N ILE A 409 49.18 37.37 2.77
CA ILE A 409 49.91 37.88 3.94
C ILE A 409 51.42 37.70 3.76
N GLY A 410 51.87 36.55 3.24
CA GLY A 410 53.29 36.30 2.96
C GLY A 410 53.87 37.33 1.99
N LEU A 411 53.15 37.64 0.91
CA LEU A 411 53.54 38.68 -0.06
C LEU A 411 53.55 40.08 0.57
N ALA A 412 52.57 40.42 1.41
CA ALA A 412 52.58 41.68 2.14
C ALA A 412 53.80 41.78 3.07
N CYS A 413 54.11 40.74 3.84
CA CYS A 413 55.30 40.69 4.69
C CYS A 413 56.59 40.91 3.89
N VAL A 414 56.70 40.33 2.69
CA VAL A 414 57.84 40.56 1.77
C VAL A 414 57.90 42.03 1.32
N CYS A 415 56.77 42.62 0.92
CA CYS A 415 56.72 44.03 0.49
C CYS A 415 57.08 45.02 1.59
N TYR A 416 56.82 44.68 2.86
CA TYR A 416 57.22 45.48 4.03
C TYR A 416 58.59 45.08 4.61
N GLY A 417 59.39 44.28 3.88
CA GLY A 417 60.77 43.93 4.25
C GLY A 417 60.91 42.88 5.36
N GLN A 418 59.81 42.23 5.76
CA GLN A 418 59.74 41.22 6.81
C GLN A 418 59.91 39.80 6.24
N PHE A 419 61.05 39.54 5.60
CA PHE A 419 61.33 38.28 4.91
C PHE A 419 61.33 37.05 5.84
N GLY A 420 61.77 37.20 7.08
CA GLY A 420 61.76 36.12 8.08
C GLY A 420 60.35 35.69 8.46
N ALA A 421 59.43 36.64 8.65
CA ALA A 421 58.03 36.35 8.93
C ALA A 421 57.33 35.72 7.71
N ALA A 422 57.61 36.22 6.51
CA ALA A 422 57.07 35.63 5.28
C ALA A 422 57.51 34.17 5.08
N ALA A 423 58.79 33.86 5.33
CA ALA A 423 59.31 32.49 5.23
C ALA A 423 58.70 31.55 6.27
N ALA A 424 58.56 31.99 7.52
CA ALA A 424 57.94 31.21 8.60
C ALA A 424 56.46 30.90 8.31
N LEU A 425 55.72 31.86 7.75
CA LEU A 425 54.32 31.68 7.37
C LEU A 425 54.15 30.63 6.25
N ILE A 426 55.02 30.64 5.24
CA ILE A 426 55.01 29.69 4.12
C ILE A 426 55.39 28.27 4.58
N GLN A 427 56.25 28.15 5.59
CA GLN A 427 56.66 26.86 6.17
C GLN A 427 55.69 26.33 7.25
N ASN A 428 54.56 27.01 7.49
CA ASN A 428 53.61 26.71 8.57
C ASN A 428 54.21 26.77 10.00
N ASP A 429 55.29 27.52 10.21
CA ASP A 429 55.91 27.73 11.52
C ASP A 429 55.25 28.93 12.24
N TRP A 430 54.07 28.68 12.79
CA TRP A 430 53.23 29.71 13.43
C TRP A 430 53.87 30.38 14.66
N PRO A 431 54.57 29.66 15.56
CA PRO A 431 55.27 30.28 16.68
C PRO A 431 56.33 31.29 16.23
N THR A 432 57.14 30.94 15.23
CA THR A 432 58.17 31.83 14.68
C THR A 432 57.57 33.02 13.95
N PHE A 433 56.48 32.82 13.19
CA PHE A 433 55.73 33.91 12.56
C PHE A 433 55.17 34.90 13.60
N ALA A 434 54.53 34.39 14.66
CA ALA A 434 53.97 35.22 15.72
C ALA A 434 55.06 36.01 16.47
N ALA A 435 56.20 35.39 16.77
CA ALA A 435 57.31 36.06 17.44
C ALA A 435 57.92 37.19 16.59
N LEU A 436 58.12 36.96 15.29
CA LEU A 436 58.71 37.95 14.38
C LEU A 436 57.76 39.11 14.08
N THR A 437 56.46 38.83 13.92
CA THR A 437 55.44 39.88 13.71
C THR A 437 55.23 40.73 14.96
N PHE A 438 55.21 40.11 16.15
CA PHE A 438 55.11 40.84 17.41
C PHE A 438 56.34 41.71 17.66
N ALA A 439 57.54 41.20 17.39
CA ALA A 439 58.78 41.99 17.48
C ALA A 439 58.76 43.20 16.53
N ALA A 440 58.32 43.01 15.27
CA ALA A 440 58.19 44.09 14.29
C ALA A 440 57.17 45.17 14.70
N LEU A 441 56.01 44.77 15.24
CA LEU A 441 55.00 45.70 15.77
C LEU A 441 55.48 46.46 17.01
N THR A 442 56.24 45.79 17.88
CA THR A 442 56.80 46.42 19.08
C THR A 442 57.87 47.47 18.70
N LEU A 443 58.69 47.16 17.69
CA LEU A 443 59.68 48.11 17.14
C LEU A 443 58.99 49.32 16.49
N ALA A 444 57.91 49.08 15.73
CA ALA A 444 57.12 50.14 15.10
C ALA A 444 56.41 51.05 16.14
N ALA A 445 55.88 50.47 17.22
CA ALA A 445 55.27 51.20 18.32
C ALA A 445 56.30 52.05 19.09
N GLN A 446 57.54 51.57 19.22
CA GLN A 446 58.64 52.34 19.82
C GLN A 446 59.09 53.52 18.92
N THR A 447 59.05 53.37 17.59
CA THR A 447 59.35 54.49 16.67
C THR A 447 58.27 55.57 16.62
N PHE A 448 57.01 55.26 16.98
CA PHE A 448 55.93 56.26 17.05
C PHE A 448 55.86 57.01 18.40
N ALA A 449 56.58 56.56 19.43
CA ALA A 449 56.56 57.14 20.77
C ALA A 449 57.72 58.11 21.06
N ALA A 450 58.54 58.48 20.07
CA ALA A 450 59.66 59.40 20.24
C ALA A 450 59.24 60.86 19.93
N PRO A 451 59.37 61.82 20.87
CA PRO A 451 59.14 63.23 20.58
C PRO A 451 60.33 63.83 19.80
N SER A 452 60.01 64.70 18.85
CA SER A 452 60.97 65.43 18.02
C SER A 452 61.87 66.35 18.84
N GLN A 453 63.18 66.13 18.82
CA GLN A 453 64.17 67.17 19.04
C GLN A 453 65.38 67.02 18.10
N SER A 454 65.97 68.18 17.84
CA SER A 454 66.86 68.54 16.75
C SER A 454 68.32 68.10 16.95
N ASP A 455 69.06 68.25 15.86
CA ASP A 455 70.49 68.55 15.75
C ASP A 455 71.53 67.41 15.78
N THR A 456 72.04 67.18 14.57
CA THR A 456 73.45 67.08 14.15
C THR A 456 74.47 66.21 14.90
N CYS A 457 75.16 65.42 14.05
CA CYS A 457 76.60 65.11 14.04
C CYS A 457 77.05 63.76 14.65
N GLY A 458 77.61 62.91 13.78
CA GLY A 458 78.89 62.25 14.06
C GLY A 458 78.92 60.75 14.34
N ALA A 459 79.69 60.06 13.49
CA ALA A 459 80.53 58.89 13.75
C ALA A 459 79.97 57.47 13.53
N ASP A 460 80.65 56.80 12.59
CA ASP A 460 80.74 55.36 12.32
C ASP A 460 81.07 54.51 13.55
N ILE A 461 80.46 53.32 13.66
CA ILE A 461 81.12 52.12 14.18
C ILE A 461 80.61 50.86 13.42
N CYS A 462 81.53 50.15 12.76
CA CYS A 462 81.41 48.80 12.19
C CYS A 462 80.99 47.77 13.27
N GLY A 463 80.37 46.62 13.03
CA GLY A 463 80.11 45.80 11.86
C GLY A 463 79.96 44.35 12.35
N VAL A 464 79.15 43.51 11.71
CA VAL A 464 79.26 42.04 11.81
C VAL A 464 78.85 41.43 10.47
N THR A 465 79.80 40.74 9.86
CA THR A 465 79.75 40.03 8.58
C THR A 465 79.19 38.62 8.77
N LEU A 466 78.35 38.12 7.85
CA LEU A 466 78.17 36.69 7.62
C LEU A 466 77.87 36.42 6.13
N ALA A 467 78.55 35.41 5.61
CA ALA A 467 78.86 35.17 4.21
C ALA A 467 77.74 34.46 3.42
N ALA A 468 77.72 34.70 2.11
CA ALA A 468 76.95 33.95 1.12
C ALA A 468 77.75 32.76 0.56
N PRO A 469 77.05 31.74 0.02
CA PRO A 469 77.51 31.11 -1.21
C PRO A 469 76.41 30.95 -2.29
N THR A 470 76.74 31.49 -3.46
CA THR A 470 76.65 30.94 -4.83
C THR A 470 75.50 30.01 -5.28
N LEU A 471 74.81 30.48 -6.34
CA LEU A 471 73.96 29.71 -7.27
C LEU A 471 74.76 28.69 -8.10
N ALA A 472 74.12 27.56 -8.42
CA ALA A 472 74.40 26.76 -9.61
C ALA A 472 73.09 26.53 -10.39
N ALA A 473 73.12 26.79 -11.70
CA ALA A 473 72.01 26.62 -12.62
C ALA A 473 72.12 25.29 -13.36
N THR A 474 71.01 24.58 -13.63
CA THR A 474 70.87 23.76 -14.86
C THR A 474 69.41 23.43 -15.20
N THR A 475 68.97 23.95 -16.35
CA THR A 475 68.14 23.36 -17.42
C THR A 475 66.77 22.74 -17.13
N LEU A 476 65.74 23.40 -17.68
CA LEU A 476 64.49 22.82 -18.17
C LEU A 476 64.71 22.08 -19.51
N ALA A 477 64.00 20.96 -19.69
CA ALA A 477 63.60 20.45 -21.01
C ALA A 477 62.14 19.95 -20.91
N ALA A 478 61.26 20.45 -21.78
CA ALA A 478 59.91 19.92 -22.03
C ALA A 478 59.97 18.75 -23.03
N PRO A 479 58.93 17.91 -23.12
CA PRO A 479 57.97 18.04 -24.24
C PRO A 479 56.50 17.88 -23.79
N THR A 480 55.57 18.75 -24.20
CA THR A 480 54.67 18.73 -25.39
C THR A 480 53.61 17.61 -25.45
N ASP A 481 52.38 18.10 -25.58
CA ASP A 481 51.24 17.60 -26.37
C ASP A 481 50.52 16.30 -25.98
N ALA A 482 49.23 16.44 -25.61
CA ALA A 482 48.11 16.04 -26.47
C ALA A 482 46.76 16.33 -25.80
N ALA A 483 45.98 17.23 -26.39
CA ALA A 483 44.51 17.14 -26.39
C ALA A 483 44.10 16.18 -27.55
N PRO A 484 42.89 15.60 -27.58
CA PRO A 484 41.75 16.42 -28.02
C PRO A 484 40.37 16.07 -27.42
N SER A 485 39.51 17.08 -27.49
CA SER A 485 38.08 17.11 -27.87
C SER A 485 37.08 16.14 -27.22
N GLN A 486 36.01 16.58 -26.54
CA GLN A 486 34.85 17.40 -26.95
C GLN A 486 33.61 16.52 -27.19
N LYS A 487 32.45 17.05 -26.77
CA LYS A 487 31.05 16.66 -27.09
C LYS A 487 30.47 15.54 -26.23
N ASP A 488 29.21 15.54 -25.83
CA ASP A 488 28.08 16.48 -25.87
C ASP A 488 27.01 15.84 -24.93
N PHE A 489 25.96 16.60 -24.62
CA PHE A 489 24.61 16.19 -24.18
C PHE A 489 24.09 16.79 -22.87
N CYS A 490 23.44 17.95 -23.07
CA CYS A 490 22.08 18.29 -22.63
C CYS A 490 21.16 17.10 -22.31
N GLY A 491 20.21 17.34 -21.42
CA GLY A 491 18.87 16.75 -21.50
C GLY A 491 18.34 16.18 -20.19
N ALA A 492 17.95 17.06 -19.26
CA ALA A 492 16.97 16.71 -18.26
C ALA A 492 15.59 16.85 -18.91
N ASP A 493 14.85 15.75 -19.03
CA ASP A 493 13.40 15.78 -19.21
C ASP A 493 12.78 14.40 -18.94
N THR A 494 11.53 14.45 -18.48
CA THR A 494 10.53 13.37 -18.32
C THR A 494 10.44 12.65 -16.97
N CYS A 495 9.75 13.30 -16.02
CA CYS A 495 8.81 12.59 -15.13
C CYS A 495 7.41 12.69 -15.75
N GLY A 496 6.91 11.57 -16.27
CA GLY A 496 5.53 11.42 -16.71
C GLY A 496 4.95 10.15 -16.10
N ALA A 497 3.98 10.30 -15.21
CA ALA A 497 3.16 9.20 -14.70
C ALA A 497 2.29 8.63 -15.83
N PRO A 498 2.01 7.31 -15.86
CA PRO A 498 0.88 6.80 -16.60
C PRO A 498 -0.30 6.60 -15.65
N SER A 499 -1.37 7.34 -15.94
CA SER A 499 -2.73 6.98 -15.57
C SER A 499 -3.21 5.84 -16.45
N LYS A 500 -3.71 4.77 -15.82
CA LYS A 500 -5.02 4.15 -16.05
C LYS A 500 -5.25 3.00 -15.11
#